data_AF-A0A1A8XXZ6-F1
#
_entry.id   AF-A0A1A8XXZ6-F1
#
_cell.length_a   1.000
_cell.length_b   1.000
_cell.length_c   1.000
_cell.angle_alpha   90.00
_cell.angle_beta   90.00
_cell.angle_gamma   90.00
#
_symmetry.space_group_name_H-M   'P 1'
#
loop_
_entity.id
_entity.type
_entity.pdbx_description
1 polymer ?
#
loop_
_entity_poly.entity_id
_entity_poly.type
_entity_poly.pdbx_seq_one_letter_code
_entity_poly.pdbx_strand_id
1 'polypeptide(L)' 'MNADWVLATLTDALEALEAAIEESEADPDAIDDLLPMAIPAVYAKLNYAWNSRELGAQAIDLVDHDELIAFPKDLPF' A
#
# COMPACT_ATOMS: atom_id res chain seq x y z
N MET A 1 -12.35 3.90 -13.12
CA MET A 1 -11.33 4.51 -12.22
C MET A 1 -11.73 5.91 -11.73
N ASN A 2 -11.85 6.08 -10.40
CA ASN A 2 -12.11 7.37 -9.73
C ASN A 2 -10.78 8.03 -9.34
N ALA A 3 -10.48 9.21 -9.87
CA ALA A 3 -9.21 9.89 -9.67
C ALA A 3 -8.95 10.27 -8.21
N ASP A 4 -9.96 10.76 -7.49
CA ASP A 4 -9.82 11.15 -6.08
C ASP A 4 -9.53 9.94 -5.20
N TRP A 5 -10.14 8.79 -5.51
CA TRP A 5 -9.89 7.54 -4.79
C TRP A 5 -8.47 7.02 -5.02
N VAL A 6 -8.02 7.03 -6.28
CA VAL A 6 -6.65 6.62 -6.61
C VAL A 6 -5.64 7.54 -5.94
N LEU A 7 -5.87 8.86 -5.96
CA LEU A 7 -5.01 9.80 -5.25
C LEU A 7 -4.99 9.53 -3.75
N ALA A 8 -6.15 9.37 -3.11
CA ALA A 8 -6.23 9.11 -1.67
C ALA A 8 -5.47 7.84 -1.26
N THR A 9 -5.64 6.75 -2.00
CA THR A 9 -4.98 5.47 -1.70
C THR A 9 -3.49 5.47 -2.02
N LEU A 10 -3.05 6.23 -3.04
CA LEU A 10 -1.62 6.43 -3.29
C LEU A 10 -0.97 7.34 -2.26
N THR A 11 -1.67 8.36 -1.75
CA THR A 11 -1.18 9.18 -0.63
C THR A 11 -0.99 8.33 0.62
N ASP A 12 -1.94 7.43 0.93
CA ASP A 12 -1.78 6.51 2.06
C ASP A 12 -0.55 5.59 1.90
N ALA A 13 -0.30 5.09 0.69
CA ALA A 13 0.90 4.32 0.39
C ALA A 13 2.20 5.15 0.51
N LEU A 14 2.16 6.42 0.09
CA LEU A 14 3.27 7.36 0.22
C LEU A 14 3.59 7.63 1.70
N GLU A 15 2.58 7.95 2.52
CA GLU A 15 2.75 8.21 3.95
C GLU A 15 3.41 7.02 4.67
N ALA A 16 3.03 5.79 4.32
CA ALA A 16 3.67 4.59 4.88
C ALA A 16 5.13 4.43 4.45
N LEU A 17 5.46 4.81 3.20
CA LEU A 17 6.84 4.78 2.71
C LEU A 17 7.68 5.89 3.35
N GLU A 18 7.13 7.09 3.50
CA GLU A 18 7.79 8.21 4.18
C GLU A 18 8.11 7.84 5.63
N ALA A 19 7.17 7.24 6.36
CA ALA A 19 7.40 6.75 7.72
C ALA A 19 8.52 5.69 7.76
N ALA A 20 8.53 4.73 6.82
CA ALA A 20 9.58 3.72 6.75
C ALA A 20 10.96 4.33 6.49
N ILE A 21 11.03 5.38 5.66
CA ILE A 21 12.27 6.13 5.38
C ILE A 21 12.70 6.88 6.64
N GLU A 22 11.81 7.62 7.30
CA GLU A 22 12.11 8.36 8.53
C GLU A 22 12.66 7.44 9.63
N GLU A 23 12.04 6.27 9.84
CA GLU A 23 12.53 5.27 10.80
C GLU A 23 13.91 4.71 10.43
N SER A 24 14.13 4.44 9.14
CA SER A 24 15.42 3.95 8.64
C SER A 24 16.53 5.00 8.74
N GLU A 25 16.20 6.28 8.58
CA GLU A 25 17.13 7.40 8.76
C GLU A 25 17.46 7.65 10.24
N ALA A 26 16.49 7.42 11.13
CA ALA A 26 16.66 7.58 12.57
C ALA A 26 17.55 6.48 13.18
N ASP A 27 17.48 5.25 12.67
CA ASP A 27 18.32 4.13 13.11
C ASP A 27 18.79 3.24 11.93
N PRO A 28 19.87 3.64 11.23
CA PRO A 28 20.38 2.88 10.09
C PRO A 28 20.86 1.46 10.43
N ASP A 29 21.27 1.21 11.68
CA ASP A 29 21.75 -0.10 12.11
C ASP A 29 20.59 -1.10 12.31
N ALA A 30 19.35 -0.60 12.46
CA ALA A 30 18.13 -1.40 12.58
C ALA A 30 17.44 -1.71 11.24
N ILE A 31 17.99 -1.26 10.10
CA ILE A 31 17.38 -1.41 8.77
C ILE A 31 17.01 -2.86 8.44
N ASP A 32 17.87 -3.81 8.80
CA ASP A 32 17.65 -5.24 8.52
C ASP A 32 16.42 -5.80 9.27
N ASP A 33 16.05 -5.20 10.40
CA ASP A 33 14.85 -5.57 11.17
C ASP A 33 13.63 -4.71 10.79
N LEU A 34 13.84 -3.42 10.47
CA LEU A 34 12.79 -2.46 10.10
C LEU A 34 12.20 -2.75 8.72
N LEU A 35 13.04 -2.98 7.71
CA LEU A 35 12.57 -3.17 6.33
C LEU A 35 11.60 -4.36 6.18
N PRO A 36 11.88 -5.56 6.73
CA PRO A 36 10.94 -6.67 6.66
C PRO A 36 9.58 -6.40 7.31
N MET A 37 9.51 -5.44 8.24
CA MET A 37 8.25 -5.04 8.89
C MET A 37 7.52 -3.94 8.11
N ALA A 38 8.24 -2.92 7.63
CA ALA A 38 7.65 -1.75 7.00
C ALA A 38 7.24 -1.98 5.53
N ILE A 39 8.08 -2.68 4.76
CA ILE A 39 7.87 -2.88 3.32
C ILE A 39 6.57 -3.66 3.01
N PRO A 40 6.18 -4.73 3.74
CA PRO A 40 4.90 -5.38 3.52
C PRO A 40 3.70 -4.44 3.67
N ALA A 41 3.75 -3.47 4.59
CA ALA A 41 2.68 -2.49 4.77
C ALA A 41 2.57 -1.54 3.57
N VAL A 42 3.70 -1.08 3.03
CA VAL A 42 3.73 -0.28 1.80
C VAL A 42 3.15 -1.06 0.62
N TYR A 43 3.56 -2.32 0.44
CA TYR A 43 3.00 -3.18 -0.61
C TYR A 43 1.51 -3.40 -0.43
N ALA A 44 1.03 -3.67 0.78
CA ALA A 44 -0.39 -3.85 1.05
C ALA A 44 -1.20 -2.62 0.60
N LYS A 45 -0.70 -1.40 0.84
CA LYS A 45 -1.36 -0.15 0.43
C LYS A 45 -1.31 0.09 -1.09
N LEU A 46 -0.17 -0.19 -1.73
CA LEU A 46 -0.07 -0.13 -3.20
C LEU A 46 -1.00 -1.14 -3.89
N ASN A 47 -1.05 -2.35 -3.36
CA ASN A 47 -1.95 -3.39 -3.81
C ASN A 47 -3.40 -2.98 -3.61
N TYR A 48 -3.75 -2.40 -2.45
CA TYR A 48 -5.07 -1.87 -2.17
C TYR A 48 -5.48 -0.79 -3.18
N ALA A 49 -4.59 0.16 -3.48
CA ALA A 49 -4.83 1.20 -4.48
C ALA A 49 -5.15 0.58 -5.86
N TRP A 50 -4.40 -0.44 -6.27
CA TRP A 50 -4.63 -1.13 -7.53
C TRP A 50 -5.91 -1.97 -7.53
N ASN A 51 -6.11 -2.83 -6.53
CA ASN A 51 -7.22 -3.78 -6.49
C ASN A 51 -8.58 -3.07 -6.29
N SER A 52 -8.61 -1.92 -5.62
CA SER A 52 -9.83 -1.12 -5.43
C SER A 52 -10.12 -0.13 -6.58
N ARG A 53 -9.22 0.05 -7.55
CA ARG A 53 -9.24 1.17 -8.51
C ARG A 53 -10.53 1.34 -9.33
N GLU A 54 -11.23 0.25 -9.63
CA GLU A 54 -12.46 0.28 -10.41
C GLU A 54 -13.71 0.50 -9.55
N LEU A 55 -13.72 -0.07 -8.33
CA LEU A 55 -14.85 0.01 -7.40
C LEU A 55 -14.79 1.24 -6.49
N GLY A 56 -13.60 1.83 -6.33
CA GLY A 56 -13.37 2.93 -5.40
C GLY A 56 -13.67 2.53 -3.96
N ALA A 57 -14.32 3.43 -3.22
CA ALA A 57 -14.70 3.21 -1.83
C ALA A 57 -15.59 1.98 -1.60
N GLN A 58 -16.38 1.58 -2.60
CA GLN A 58 -17.26 0.40 -2.48
C GLN A 58 -16.46 -0.91 -2.41
N ALA A 59 -15.18 -0.90 -2.79
CA ALA A 59 -14.34 -2.09 -2.72
C ALA A 59 -14.28 -2.67 -1.30
N ILE A 60 -14.34 -1.83 -0.26
CA ILE A 60 -14.26 -2.26 1.14
C ILE A 60 -15.43 -3.15 1.56
N ASP A 61 -16.60 -2.99 0.93
CA ASP A 61 -17.82 -3.74 1.23
C ASP A 61 -18.02 -4.93 0.28
N LEU A 62 -17.34 -4.91 -0.87
CA LEU A 62 -17.60 -5.83 -1.99
C LEU A 62 -16.47 -6.83 -2.25
N VAL A 63 -15.27 -6.55 -1.76
CA VAL A 63 -14.07 -7.38 -1.95
C VAL A 63 -13.51 -7.76 -0.59
N ASP A 64 -13.05 -9.00 -0.47
CA ASP A 64 -12.39 -9.46 0.74
C ASP A 64 -11.12 -8.63 1.03
N HIS A 65 -10.87 -8.33 2.30
CA HIS A 65 -9.74 -7.48 2.68
C HIS A 65 -8.40 -8.10 2.26
N ASP A 66 -8.23 -9.40 2.41
CA ASP A 66 -6.99 -10.08 2.03
C ASP A 66 -6.79 -10.02 0.51
N GLU A 67 -7.88 -10.08 -0.28
CA GLU A 67 -7.80 -9.88 -1.73
C GLU A 67 -7.45 -8.44 -2.10
N LEU A 68 -7.92 -7.44 -1.34
CA LEU A 68 -7.55 -6.04 -1.58
C LEU A 68 -6.07 -5.78 -1.36
N ILE A 69 -5.45 -6.37 -0.32
CA ILE A 69 -4.04 -6.14 0.00
C ILE A 69 -3.07 -7.14 -0.66
N ALA A 70 -3.58 -8.21 -1.26
CA ALA A 70 -2.77 -9.21 -1.96
C ALA A 70 -2.14 -8.65 -3.25
N PHE A 71 -1.01 -9.24 -3.64
CA PHE A 71 -0.34 -8.86 -4.89
C PHE A 71 -1.31 -8.96 -6.08
N PRO A 72 -1.43 -7.91 -6.93
CA PRO A 72 -2.44 -7.91 -7.97
C PRO A 72 -2.25 -9.02 -9.01
N LYS A 73 -3.34 -9.68 -9.35
CA LYS A 73 -3.35 -10.80 -10.32
C LYS A 73 -3.23 -10.33 -11.77
N ASP A 74 -3.54 -9.06 -12.03
CA ASP A 74 -3.65 -8.45 -13.35
C ASP A 74 -2.68 -7.27 -13.56
N LEU A 75 -1.63 -7.16 -12.73
CA LEU A 75 -0.60 -6.15 -12.90
C LEU A 75 0.14 -6.39 -14.24
N PRO A 76 0.21 -5.41 -15.15
CA PRO A 76 0.98 -5.55 -16.37
C PRO A 76 2.48 -5.54 -16.07
N PHE A 77 3.21 -6.55 -16.56
CA PHE A 77 4.67 -6.68 -16.48
C PHE A 77 5.36 -6.14 -17.74
#